data_AF-A0A671UJW2-F1
#
_entry.id   AF-A0A671UJW2-F1
#
_cell.length_a   1.000
_cell.length_b   1.000
_cell.length_c   1.000
_cell.angle_alpha   90.00
_cell.angle_beta   90.00
_cell.angle_gamma   90.00
#
_symmetry.space_group_name_H-M   'P 1'
#
loop_
_entity.id
_entity.type
_entity.pdbx_description
1 polymer ?
#
loop_
_entity_poly.entity_id
_entity_poly.type
_entity_poly.pdbx_seq_one_letter_code
_entity_poly.pdbx_strand_id
1 'polypeptide(L)'
;MGRRSTSSTKSGKFMNPTDQARKEARKRELKKNKKQRMMVRAAVLKMKDPRQIIRDMEKLDEMEFNPVQQPLLNEKVLRDKRKKLRETFERIVRLYERENPDTYKELRKLELDYETKRGQLALYFDSVKVCFLPFLEEIETAAVTVTEIGMMWMTTKATLKRTVKKREMKAWMVIRD
;
A
#
# COMPACT_ATOMS: atom_id res chain seq x y z
N MET A 1 -32.79 13.34 11.62
CA MET A 1 -32.84 13.24 13.10
C MET A 1 -33.40 14.53 13.68
N GLY A 2 -34.53 14.47 14.41
CA GLY A 2 -35.27 15.64 14.88
C GLY A 2 -34.53 16.47 15.94
N ARG A 3 -34.64 17.80 15.81
CA ARG A 3 -34.11 18.78 16.76
C ARG A 3 -35.06 18.85 17.96
N ARG A 4 -34.72 18.22 19.09
CA ARG A 4 -35.48 18.38 20.35
C ARG A 4 -35.29 19.79 20.92
N SER A 5 -36.34 20.38 21.49
CA SER A 5 -36.28 21.66 22.19
C SER A 5 -35.30 21.59 23.36
N THR A 6 -34.59 22.68 23.65
CA THR A 6 -33.55 22.69 24.69
C THR A 6 -34.12 22.75 26.10
N SER A 7 -35.39 23.12 26.24
CA SER A 7 -36.11 23.37 27.50
C SER A 7 -36.80 22.14 28.11
N SER A 8 -36.94 21.03 27.37
CA SER A 8 -37.57 19.80 27.88
C SER A 8 -36.58 18.65 28.09
N THR A 9 -36.95 17.76 29.00
CA THR A 9 -36.24 16.51 29.29
C THR A 9 -36.45 15.47 28.19
N LYS A 10 -35.72 14.33 28.25
CA LYS A 10 -35.87 13.22 27.29
C LYS A 10 -37.30 12.66 27.25
N SER A 11 -38.07 12.80 28.34
CA SER A 11 -39.48 12.42 28.48
C SER A 11 -40.47 13.54 28.10
N GLY A 12 -40.00 14.71 27.66
CA GLY A 12 -40.86 15.85 27.32
C GLY A 12 -41.29 16.72 28.52
N LYS A 13 -40.99 16.32 29.76
CA LYS A 13 -41.27 17.13 30.96
C LYS A 13 -40.41 18.39 31.00
N PHE A 14 -40.95 19.48 31.56
CA PHE A 14 -40.22 20.74 31.79
C PHE A 14 -38.94 20.47 32.58
N MET A 15 -37.82 21.01 32.12
CA MET A 15 -36.53 20.83 32.75
C MET A 15 -36.31 21.89 33.83
N ASN A 16 -35.71 21.52 34.96
CA ASN A 16 -35.41 22.45 36.06
C ASN A 16 -34.61 23.67 35.55
N PRO A 17 -34.97 24.92 35.93
CA PRO A 17 -34.26 26.13 35.52
C PRO A 17 -32.75 26.09 35.80
N THR A 18 -32.30 25.47 36.90
CA THR A 18 -30.87 25.31 37.22
C THR A 18 -30.16 24.38 36.22
N ASP A 19 -30.81 23.29 35.83
CA ASP A 19 -30.26 22.36 34.84
C ASP A 19 -30.31 22.94 33.42
N GLN A 20 -31.28 23.81 33.12
CA GLN A 20 -31.29 24.62 31.90
C GLN A 20 -30.04 25.52 31.84
N ALA A 21 -29.75 26.27 32.91
CA ALA A 21 -28.57 27.13 32.99
C ALA A 21 -27.26 26.35 32.81
N ARG A 22 -27.11 25.18 33.47
CA ARG A 22 -25.95 24.29 33.30
C ARG A 22 -25.80 23.77 31.88
N LYS A 23 -26.90 23.31 31.26
CA LYS A 23 -26.90 22.80 29.89
C LYS A 23 -26.54 23.89 28.88
N GLU A 24 -27.01 25.11 29.10
CA GLU A 24 -26.63 26.26 28.28
C GLU A 24 -25.15 26.62 28.44
N ALA A 25 -24.64 26.66 29.68
CA ALA A 25 -23.22 26.89 29.95
C ALA A 25 -22.34 25.86 29.24
N ARG A 26 -22.66 24.56 29.37
CA ARG A 26 -21.97 23.46 28.67
C ARG A 26 -22.06 23.61 27.16
N LYS A 27 -23.20 24.04 26.61
CA LYS A 27 -23.35 24.28 25.15
C LYS A 27 -22.47 25.44 24.67
N ARG A 28 -22.34 26.51 25.46
CA ARG A 28 -21.43 27.64 25.17
C ARG A 28 -19.98 27.18 25.21
N GLU A 29 -19.60 26.39 26.20
CA GLU A 29 -18.26 25.80 26.34
C GLU A 29 -17.93 24.86 25.18
N LEU A 30 -18.82 23.93 24.83
CA LEU A 30 -18.64 23.03 23.68
C LEU A 30 -18.47 23.78 22.36
N LYS A 31 -19.14 24.93 22.18
CA LYS A 31 -18.93 25.79 21.01
C LYS A 31 -17.53 26.42 21.02
N LYS A 32 -17.03 26.88 22.17
CA LYS A 32 -15.65 27.39 22.30
C LYS A 32 -14.64 26.29 21.99
N ASN A 33 -14.80 25.10 22.56
CA ASN A 33 -13.94 23.95 22.29
C ASN A 33 -13.96 23.53 20.81
N LYS A 34 -15.13 23.57 20.16
CA LYS A 34 -15.23 23.31 18.71
C LYS A 34 -14.45 24.35 17.90
N LYS A 35 -14.58 25.64 18.22
CA LYS A 35 -13.82 26.71 17.55
C LYS A 35 -12.32 26.53 17.76
N GLN A 36 -11.88 26.27 18.99
CA GLN A 36 -10.47 26.00 19.30
C GLN A 36 -9.94 24.80 18.52
N ARG A 37 -10.68 23.68 18.47
CA ARG A 37 -10.29 22.52 17.65
C ARG A 37 -10.14 22.88 16.16
N MET A 38 -11.02 23.71 15.62
CA MET A 38 -10.90 24.15 14.22
C MET A 38 -9.68 25.05 14.02
N MET A 39 -9.40 25.98 14.93
CA MET A 39 -8.19 26.82 14.89
C MET A 39 -6.92 25.99 14.99
N VAL A 40 -6.85 25.06 15.94
CA VAL A 40 -5.72 24.13 16.10
C VAL A 40 -5.53 23.28 14.83
N ARG A 41 -6.62 22.76 14.24
CA ARG A 41 -6.54 21.99 12.99
C ARG A 41 -5.97 22.82 11.82
N ALA A 42 -6.39 24.08 11.70
CA ALA A 42 -5.86 24.98 10.67
C ALA A 42 -4.38 25.31 10.91
N ALA A 43 -3.99 25.60 12.16
CA ALA A 43 -2.60 25.89 12.51
C ALA A 43 -1.67 24.70 12.26
N VAL A 44 -2.07 23.49 12.69
CA VAL A 44 -1.32 22.25 12.43
C VAL A 44 -1.14 22.00 10.94
N LEU A 45 -2.13 22.35 10.12
CA LEU A 45 -2.04 22.21 8.67
C LEU A 45 -1.04 23.21 8.05
N LYS A 46 -0.98 24.45 8.55
CA LYS A 46 -0.01 25.47 8.10
C LYS A 46 1.43 25.12 8.46
N MET A 47 1.66 24.40 9.56
CA MET A 47 3.00 23.97 9.99
C MET A 47 3.58 22.83 9.14
N LYS A 48 2.77 22.18 8.29
CA LYS A 48 3.25 21.10 7.42
C LYS A 48 3.94 21.69 6.19
N ASP A 49 5.12 21.17 5.87
CA ASP A 49 5.81 21.48 4.63
C ASP A 49 5.18 20.67 3.47
N PRO A 50 4.59 21.32 2.46
CA PRO A 50 4.04 20.63 1.30
C PRO A 50 5.09 19.87 0.48
N ARG A 51 6.34 20.34 0.45
CA ARG A 51 7.43 19.65 -0.27
C ARG A 51 7.80 18.34 0.41
N GLN A 52 7.75 18.30 1.74
CA GLN A 52 7.94 17.06 2.49
C GLN A 52 6.87 16.01 2.16
N ILE A 53 5.61 16.42 2.01
CA ILE A 53 4.51 15.49 1.69
C ILE A 53 4.71 14.86 0.31
N ILE A 54 5.19 15.63 -0.67
CA ILE A 54 5.53 15.11 -2.01
C ILE A 54 6.66 14.08 -1.90
N ARG A 55 7.75 14.39 -1.17
CA ARG A 55 8.86 13.44 -0.95
C ARG A 55 8.41 12.14 -0.29
N ASP A 56 7.52 12.24 0.70
CA ASP A 56 6.96 11.05 1.37
C ASP A 56 6.09 10.21 0.41
N MET A 57 5.41 10.85 -0.54
CA MET A 57 4.66 10.14 -1.60
C MET A 57 5.62 9.48 -2.62
N GLU A 58 6.64 10.20 -3.09
CA GLU A 58 7.67 9.68 -4.00
C GLU A 58 8.34 8.44 -3.40
N LYS A 59 8.69 8.47 -2.10
CA LYS A 59 9.26 7.31 -1.39
C LYS A 59 8.31 6.09 -1.37
N LEU A 60 7.00 6.31 -1.26
CA LEU A 60 6.02 5.21 -1.33
C LEU A 60 5.89 4.65 -2.75
N ASP A 61 6.05 5.48 -3.78
CA ASP A 61 6.05 5.05 -5.18
C ASP A 61 7.33 4.27 -5.52
N GLU A 62 8.51 4.73 -5.08
CA GLU A 62 9.78 4.00 -5.23
C GLU A 62 9.73 2.61 -4.60
N MET A 63 9.05 2.48 -3.45
CA MET A 63 8.84 1.18 -2.79
C MET A 63 7.85 0.27 -3.54
N GLU A 64 6.85 0.83 -4.22
CA GLU A 64 5.84 0.06 -4.98
C GLU A 64 6.38 -0.39 -6.33
N PHE A 65 7.08 0.51 -7.03
CA PHE A 65 7.61 0.30 -8.39
C PHE A 65 9.05 -0.21 -8.40
N ASN A 66 9.50 -0.89 -7.33
CA ASN A 66 10.83 -1.50 -7.30
C ASN A 66 10.82 -2.82 -8.10
N PRO A 67 11.56 -2.92 -9.23
CA PRO A 67 11.57 -4.13 -10.05
C PRO A 67 12.42 -5.26 -9.45
N VAL A 68 13.30 -4.95 -8.50
CA VAL A 68 14.27 -5.90 -7.94
C VAL A 68 13.75 -6.55 -6.66
N GLN A 69 13.06 -5.78 -5.82
CA GLN A 69 12.57 -6.26 -4.52
C GLN A 69 11.06 -6.14 -4.43
N GLN A 70 10.40 -7.22 -4.01
CA GLN A 70 8.99 -7.17 -3.68
C GLN A 70 8.75 -6.17 -2.54
N PRO A 71 7.69 -5.35 -2.62
CA PRO A 71 7.37 -4.38 -1.57
C PRO A 71 7.15 -5.09 -0.22
N LEU A 72 7.81 -4.60 0.83
CA LEU A 72 7.66 -5.12 2.20
C LEU A 72 6.24 -4.93 2.77
N LEU A 73 5.46 -4.01 2.19
CA LEU A 73 4.12 -3.66 2.62
C LEU A 73 3.09 -4.14 1.60
N ASN A 74 1.95 -4.62 2.10
CA ASN A 74 0.79 -4.95 1.28
C ASN A 74 0.35 -3.74 0.43
N GLU A 75 0.06 -3.97 -0.85
CA GLU A 75 -0.34 -2.96 -1.83
C GLU A 75 -1.52 -2.11 -1.36
N LYS A 76 -2.50 -2.72 -0.67
CA LYS A 76 -3.63 -1.96 -0.08
C LYS A 76 -3.15 -0.89 0.91
N VAL A 77 -2.15 -1.21 1.73
CA VAL A 77 -1.61 -0.28 2.74
C VAL A 77 -0.84 0.86 2.07
N LEU A 78 -0.12 0.59 0.98
CA LEU A 78 0.59 1.63 0.20
C LEU A 78 -0.41 2.60 -0.43
N ARG A 79 -1.46 2.08 -1.08
CA ARG A 79 -2.55 2.90 -1.64
C ARG A 79 -3.24 3.75 -0.57
N ASP A 80 -3.56 3.17 0.58
CA ASP A 80 -4.21 3.89 1.70
C ASP A 80 -3.31 4.99 2.30
N LYS A 81 -2.00 4.74 2.45
CA LYS A 81 -1.03 5.74 2.91
C LYS A 81 -0.88 6.89 1.90
N ARG A 82 -0.76 6.58 0.61
CA ARG A 82 -0.68 7.57 -0.47
C ARG A 82 -1.92 8.44 -0.53
N LYS A 83 -3.11 7.84 -0.42
CA LYS A 83 -4.38 8.56 -0.37
C LYS A 83 -4.42 9.59 0.77
N LYS A 84 -3.98 9.21 1.97
CA LYS A 84 -3.92 10.12 3.12
C LYS A 84 -2.95 11.30 2.92
N LEU A 85 -1.79 11.05 2.29
CA LEU A 85 -0.83 12.11 1.97
C LEU A 85 -1.41 13.07 0.92
N ARG A 86 -2.03 12.55 -0.14
CA ARG A 86 -2.71 13.35 -1.17
C ARG A 86 -3.83 14.21 -0.60
N GLU A 87 -4.70 13.63 0.24
CA GLU A 87 -5.76 14.39 0.92
C GLU A 87 -5.22 15.49 1.86
N THR A 88 -4.02 15.29 2.42
CA THR A 88 -3.36 16.31 3.25
C THR A 88 -2.79 17.42 2.38
N PHE A 89 -2.14 17.07 1.28
CA PHE A 89 -1.62 18.03 0.29
C PHE A 89 -2.73 18.88 -0.31
N GLU A 90 -3.85 18.28 -0.74
CA GLU A 90 -5.00 19.00 -1.31
C GLU A 90 -5.59 20.01 -0.31
N ARG A 91 -5.65 19.64 0.98
CA ARG A 91 -6.08 20.56 2.04
C ARG A 91 -5.14 21.76 2.19
N ILE A 92 -3.84 21.56 2.02
CA ILE A 92 -2.83 22.64 2.03
C ILE A 92 -2.99 23.52 0.79
N VAL A 93 -3.15 22.94 -0.40
CA VAL A 93 -3.37 23.67 -1.66
C VAL A 93 -4.59 24.59 -1.54
N ARG A 94 -5.73 24.10 -1.03
CA ARG A 94 -6.95 24.91 -0.80
C ARG A 94 -6.76 26.01 0.25
N LEU A 95 -5.81 25.86 1.17
CA LEU A 95 -5.47 26.89 2.14
C LEU A 95 -4.71 28.03 1.45
N TYR A 96 -3.69 27.69 0.65
CA TYR A 96 -2.88 28.67 -0.08
C TYR A 96 -3.62 29.33 -1.24
N GLU A 97 -4.61 28.66 -1.85
CA GLU A 97 -5.51 29.28 -2.84
C GLU A 97 -6.15 30.58 -2.34
N ARG A 98 -6.46 30.64 -1.03
CA ARG A 98 -7.07 31.82 -0.39
C ARG A 98 -6.07 32.79 0.19
N GLU A 99 -4.91 32.31 0.66
CA GLU A 99 -3.93 33.14 1.37
C GLU A 99 -2.85 33.72 0.46
N ASN A 100 -2.31 32.95 -0.49
CA ASN A 100 -1.21 33.36 -1.38
C ASN A 100 -1.32 32.69 -2.78
N PRO A 101 -1.74 33.42 -3.82
CA PRO A 101 -1.94 32.85 -5.16
C PRO A 101 -0.64 32.40 -5.83
N ASP A 102 0.51 32.98 -5.50
CA ASP A 102 1.80 32.59 -6.08
C ASP A 102 2.29 31.25 -5.54
N THR A 103 2.21 31.05 -4.22
CA THR A 103 2.50 29.74 -3.60
C THR A 103 1.56 28.66 -4.11
N TYR A 104 0.29 28.98 -4.36
CA TYR A 104 -0.65 28.04 -4.98
C TYR A 104 -0.15 27.56 -6.35
N LYS A 105 0.32 28.45 -7.22
CA LYS A 105 0.87 28.08 -8.54
C LYS A 105 2.07 27.15 -8.42
N GLU A 106 2.98 27.44 -7.49
CA GLU A 106 4.13 26.55 -7.22
C GLU A 106 3.69 25.16 -6.76
N LEU A 107 2.72 25.08 -5.85
CA LEU A 107 2.20 23.80 -5.36
C LEU A 107 1.52 22.99 -6.46
N ARG A 108 0.79 23.64 -7.35
CA ARG A 108 0.16 22.98 -8.51
C ARG A 108 1.20 22.48 -9.50
N LYS A 109 2.30 23.22 -9.69
CA LYS A 109 3.43 22.74 -10.49
C LYS A 109 4.08 21.51 -9.85
N LEU A 110 4.34 21.53 -8.55
CA LEU A 110 4.89 20.37 -7.83
C LEU A 110 3.99 19.13 -7.91
N GLU A 111 2.67 19.31 -7.87
CA GLU A 111 1.71 18.23 -8.05
C GLU A 111 1.82 17.60 -9.45
N LEU A 112 1.88 18.44 -10.49
CA LEU A 112 2.04 18.01 -11.88
C LEU A 112 3.37 17.27 -12.09
N ASP A 113 4.47 17.80 -11.56
CA ASP A 113 5.80 17.20 -11.65
C ASP A 113 5.80 15.81 -10.98
N TYR A 114 5.17 15.69 -9.80
CA TYR A 114 5.03 14.40 -9.11
C TYR A 114 4.21 13.39 -9.93
N GLU A 115 3.07 13.80 -10.50
CA GLU A 115 2.24 12.90 -11.32
C GLU A 115 2.98 12.43 -12.58
N THR A 116 3.75 13.31 -13.20
CA THR A 116 4.59 12.99 -14.36
C THR A 116 5.66 11.96 -13.99
N LYS A 117 6.41 12.19 -12.91
CA LYS A 117 7.43 11.23 -12.43
C LYS A 117 6.85 9.88 -12.09
N ARG A 118 5.69 9.86 -11.42
CA ARG A 118 5.01 8.60 -11.07
C ARG A 118 4.54 7.85 -12.31
N GLY A 119 4.03 8.56 -13.31
CA GLY A 119 3.69 7.96 -14.60
C GLY A 119 4.90 7.32 -15.29
N GLN A 120 6.04 8.00 -15.30
CA GLN A 120 7.29 7.45 -15.84
C GLN A 120 7.77 6.20 -15.09
N LEU A 121 7.71 6.23 -13.74
CA LEU A 121 8.06 5.09 -12.90
C LEU A 121 7.15 3.88 -13.15
N ALA A 122 5.85 4.10 -13.27
CA ALA A 122 4.88 3.04 -13.55
C ALA A 122 5.14 2.41 -14.93
N LEU A 123 5.34 3.24 -15.97
CA LEU A 123 5.67 2.75 -17.31
C LEU A 123 6.98 1.96 -17.34
N TYR A 124 8.01 2.43 -16.64
CA TYR A 124 9.28 1.72 -16.52
C TYR A 124 9.07 0.36 -15.83
N PHE A 125 8.39 0.34 -14.69
CA PHE A 125 8.11 -0.90 -13.96
C PHE A 125 7.31 -1.91 -14.78
N ASP A 126 6.28 -1.46 -15.50
CA ASP A 126 5.50 -2.30 -16.38
C ASP A 126 6.35 -2.86 -17.52
N SER A 127 7.21 -2.04 -18.14
CA SER A 127 8.13 -2.50 -19.20
C SER A 127 9.12 -3.56 -18.70
N VAL A 128 9.69 -3.37 -17.51
CA VAL A 128 10.61 -4.32 -16.90
C VAL A 128 9.88 -5.61 -16.55
N LYS A 129 8.69 -5.54 -15.97
CA LYS A 129 7.87 -6.72 -15.69
C LYS A 129 7.54 -7.50 -16.96
N VAL A 130 7.07 -6.83 -18.01
CA VAL A 130 6.69 -7.46 -19.28
C VAL A 130 7.90 -8.15 -19.93
N CYS A 131 9.11 -7.57 -19.84
CA CYS A 131 10.31 -8.19 -20.39
C CYS A 131 10.91 -9.30 -19.50
N PHE A 132 10.93 -9.15 -18.18
CA PHE A 132 11.60 -10.10 -17.26
C PHE A 132 10.73 -11.29 -16.85
N LEU A 133 9.40 -11.13 -16.74
CA LEU A 133 8.50 -12.23 -16.36
C LEU A 133 8.57 -13.44 -17.30
N PRO A 134 8.49 -13.29 -18.64
CA PRO A 134 8.57 -14.45 -19.53
C PRO A 134 9.94 -15.15 -19.44
N PHE A 135 11.01 -14.39 -19.19
CA PHE A 135 12.36 -14.94 -19.04
C PHE A 135 12.53 -15.75 -17.74
N LEU A 136 11.88 -15.31 -16.65
CA LEU A 136 11.92 -16.03 -15.38
C LEU A 136 11.05 -17.31 -15.38
N GLU A 137 9.89 -17.28 -16.04
CA GLU A 137 9.06 -18.49 -16.23
C GLU A 137 9.79 -19.53 -17.10
N GLU A 138 10.51 -19.12 -18.14
CA GLU A 138 11.35 -20.02 -18.94
C GLU A 138 12.48 -20.65 -18.12
N ILE A 139 13.12 -19.89 -17.23
CA ILE A 139 14.20 -20.42 -16.39
C ILE A 139 13.66 -21.40 -15.33
N GLU A 140 12.53 -21.11 -14.69
CA GLU A 140 11.91 -22.03 -13.71
C GLU A 140 11.45 -23.33 -14.37
N THR A 141 10.78 -23.25 -15.53
CA THR A 141 10.35 -24.45 -16.27
C THR A 141 11.54 -25.24 -16.81
N ALA A 142 12.60 -24.58 -17.29
CA ALA A 142 13.85 -25.25 -17.69
C ALA A 142 14.52 -25.95 -16.51
N ALA A 143 14.57 -25.34 -15.32
CA ALA A 143 15.13 -25.96 -14.13
C ALA A 143 14.35 -27.23 -13.72
N VAL A 144 13.01 -27.18 -13.76
CA VAL A 144 12.16 -28.34 -13.48
C VAL A 144 12.44 -29.47 -14.46
N THR A 145 12.47 -29.20 -15.77
CA THR A 145 12.74 -30.24 -16.78
C THR A 145 14.13 -30.88 -16.64
N VAL A 146 15.18 -30.11 -16.30
CA VAL A 146 16.53 -30.65 -16.05
C VAL A 146 16.52 -31.62 -14.87
N THR A 147 15.79 -31.31 -13.79
CA THR A 147 15.67 -32.23 -12.64
C THR A 147 14.90 -33.50 -12.98
N GLU A 148 13.80 -33.39 -13.74
CA GLU A 148 13.02 -34.55 -14.19
C GLU A 148 13.83 -35.47 -15.11
N ILE A 149 14.57 -34.91 -16.08
CA ILE A 149 15.47 -35.66 -16.96
C ILE A 149 16.58 -36.34 -16.15
N GLY A 150 17.16 -35.65 -15.16
CA GLY A 150 18.15 -36.20 -14.25
C GLY A 150 17.62 -37.40 -13.44
N MET A 151 16.41 -37.29 -12.88
CA MET A 151 15.75 -38.40 -12.17
C MET A 151 15.45 -39.58 -13.11
N MET A 152 14.99 -39.31 -14.33
CA MET A 152 14.74 -40.34 -15.34
C MET A 152 16.02 -41.08 -15.75
N TRP A 153 17.15 -40.38 -15.91
CA TRP A 153 18.45 -40.98 -16.20
C TRP A 153 18.99 -41.83 -15.04
N MET A 154 18.80 -41.38 -13.80
CA MET A 154 19.22 -42.12 -12.61
C MET A 154 18.44 -43.42 -12.45
N THR A 155 17.12 -43.40 -12.69
CA THR A 155 16.26 -44.59 -12.63
C THR A 155 16.57 -45.58 -13.75
N THR A 156 16.80 -45.11 -14.99
CA THR A 156 17.22 -45.97 -16.12
C THR A 156 18.60 -46.59 -15.92
N LYS A 157 19.59 -45.83 -15.41
CA LYS A 157 20.90 -46.41 -15.05
C LYS A 157 20.78 -47.46 -13.95
N ALA A 158 19.93 -47.22 -12.94
CA ALA A 158 19.72 -48.16 -11.84
C ALA A 158 19.04 -49.46 -12.31
N THR A 159 18.04 -49.38 -13.20
CA THR A 159 17.38 -50.56 -13.78
C THR A 159 18.32 -51.32 -14.70
N LEU A 160 19.11 -50.64 -15.54
CA LEU A 160 20.10 -51.29 -16.41
C LEU A 160 21.19 -52.02 -15.61
N LYS A 161 21.71 -51.41 -14.54
CA LYS A 161 22.66 -52.09 -13.63
C LYS A 161 22.03 -53.32 -12.97
N ARG A 162 20.76 -53.26 -12.58
CA ARG A 162 20.04 -54.41 -12.01
C ARG A 162 19.84 -55.52 -13.04
N THR A 163 19.50 -55.22 -14.29
CA THR A 163 19.29 -56.24 -15.33
C THR A 163 20.59 -56.91 -15.76
N VAL A 164 21.70 -56.16 -15.90
CA VAL A 164 23.02 -56.72 -16.19
C VAL A 164 23.49 -57.64 -15.06
N LYS A 165 23.43 -57.20 -13.80
CA LYS A 165 23.80 -58.03 -12.64
C LYS A 165 22.95 -59.30 -12.54
N LYS A 166 21.66 -59.21 -12.89
CA LYS A 166 20.74 -60.37 -12.92
C LYS A 166 21.07 -61.35 -14.05
N ARG A 167 21.52 -60.86 -15.22
CA ARG A 167 22.00 -61.70 -16.33
C ARG A 167 23.34 -62.37 -16.00
N GLU A 168 24.26 -61.66 -15.38
CA GLU A 168 25.53 -62.23 -14.89
C GLU A 168 25.28 -63.34 -13.86
N MET A 169 24.44 -63.09 -12.84
CA MET A 169 24.07 -64.12 -11.87
C MET A 169 23.44 -65.36 -12.52
N LYS A 170 22.59 -65.16 -13.54
CA LYS A 170 21.94 -66.25 -14.26
C LYS A 170 22.94 -67.05 -15.12
N ALA A 171 23.91 -66.38 -15.75
CA ALA A 171 25.00 -67.03 -16.48
C ALA A 171 25.93 -67.82 -15.54
N TRP A 172 26.24 -67.26 -14.36
CA TRP A 172 27.02 -67.96 -13.32
C TRP A 172 26.31 -69.20 -12.76
N MET A 173 24.97 -69.18 -12.68
CA MET A 173 24.20 -70.36 -12.27
C MET A 173 24.21 -71.47 -13.33
N VAL A 174 24.29 -71.15 -14.62
CA VAL A 174 24.31 -72.14 -15.71
C VAL A 174 25.69 -72.81 -15.89
N ILE A 175 26.77 -72.18 -15.44
CA ILE A 175 28.14 -72.71 -15.55
C ILE A 175 28.51 -73.62 -14.35
N ARG A 176 27.67 -73.67 -13.30
CA ARG A 176 27.96 -74.35 -12.04
C ARG A 176 27.28 -75.71 -11.85
N ASP A 177 26.55 -76.18 -12.85
CA ASP A 177 26.01 -77.54 -13.00
C ASP A 177 26.81 -78.31 -14.08
#